data_AF-A0A952TRK1-F1
#
_entry.id   AF-A0A952TRK1-F1
#
_cell.length_a   1.000
_cell.length_b   1.000
_cell.length_c   1.000
_cell.angle_alpha   90.00
_cell.angle_beta   90.00
_cell.angle_gamma   90.00
#
_symmetry.space_group_name_H-M   'P 1'
#
loop_
_entity.id
_entity.type
_entity.pdbx_description
1 polymer ?
#
loop_
_entity_poly.entity_id
_entity_poly.type
_entity_poly.pdbx_seq_one_letter_code
_entity_poly.pdbx_strand_id
1 'polypeptide(L)'
;MSENRNSFDWQQLMPVVLIAAAGLLLFFGLKGGGGSSKNTKNLVKDEKVQSNVNEHLRKTAEKIEMAKRQQAIRSWQLVNDYSRSVGEQAYVPPSEGANLQETDSAHEVAKDLGRSYDGSSAGSGNASDLIHQQMFEAQISQQADKAYKDAYASQFIENARRAGWDVKLDDNFKVISVKKIQRKPTNQFDLFK
;
A
#
# COMPACT_ATOMS: atom_id res chain seq x y z
N MET A 1 20.60 3.00 -53.13
CA MET A 1 20.03 3.83 -52.04
C MET A 1 20.66 3.36 -50.74
N SER A 2 21.50 4.19 -50.13
CA SER A 2 22.29 3.87 -48.94
C SER A 2 21.54 4.27 -47.67
N GLU A 3 21.07 3.30 -46.89
CA GLU A 3 20.61 3.54 -45.52
C GLU A 3 21.81 3.50 -44.57
N ASN A 4 22.32 4.68 -44.22
CA ASN A 4 23.34 4.88 -43.20
C ASN A 4 22.64 5.00 -41.84
N ARG A 5 22.38 3.88 -41.16
CA ARG A 5 21.83 3.87 -39.80
C ARG A 5 22.99 3.97 -38.81
N ASN A 6 23.34 5.20 -38.44
CA ASN A 6 24.17 5.46 -37.27
C ASN A 6 23.42 4.97 -36.02
N SER A 7 23.66 3.74 -35.60
CA SER A 7 23.21 3.24 -34.30
C SER A 7 23.97 3.99 -33.22
N PHE A 8 23.27 4.92 -32.56
CA PHE A 8 23.79 5.69 -31.45
C PHE A 8 24.09 4.75 -30.28
N ASP A 9 25.38 4.49 -30.04
CA ASP A 9 25.85 3.51 -29.08
C ASP A 9 25.83 4.10 -27.67
N TRP A 10 24.69 3.92 -27.00
CA TRP A 10 24.46 4.35 -25.62
C TRP A 10 25.51 3.80 -24.64
N GLN A 11 26.18 2.69 -24.96
CA GLN A 11 27.19 2.09 -24.10
C GLN A 11 28.46 2.94 -24.03
N GLN A 12 28.82 3.65 -25.10
CA GLN A 12 29.99 4.55 -25.11
C GLN A 12 29.74 5.87 -24.36
N LEU A 13 28.48 6.29 -24.20
CA LEU A 13 28.13 7.55 -23.54
C LEU A 13 27.94 7.43 -22.03
N MET A 14 27.67 6.23 -21.52
CA MET A 14 27.47 5.97 -20.08
C MET A 14 28.61 6.51 -19.19
N PRO A 15 29.90 6.33 -19.52
CA PRO A 15 31.00 6.87 -18.70
C PRO A 15 31.01 8.40 -18.69
N VAL A 16 30.72 9.04 -19.82
CA VAL A 16 30.70 10.51 -19.96
C VAL A 16 29.56 11.11 -19.15
N VAL A 17 28.38 10.48 -19.18
CA VAL A 17 27.22 10.89 -18.40
C VAL A 17 27.48 10.75 -16.90
N LEU A 18 28.14 9.68 -16.47
CA LEU A 18 28.51 9.47 -15.07
C LEU A 18 29.51 10.53 -14.57
N ILE A 19 30.52 10.86 -15.37
CA ILE A 19 31.49 11.92 -15.02
C ILE A 19 30.81 13.29 -14.98
N ALA A 20 29.91 13.59 -15.92
CA ALA A 20 29.15 14.83 -15.92
C ALA A 20 28.21 14.94 -14.70
N ALA A 21 27.54 13.86 -14.31
CA ALA A 21 26.69 13.81 -13.13
C ALA A 21 27.49 13.96 -11.83
N ALA A 22 28.66 13.30 -11.73
CA ALA A 22 29.55 13.44 -10.58
C ALA A 22 30.13 14.86 -10.48
N GLY A 23 30.50 15.48 -11.60
CA GLY A 23 30.93 16.88 -11.66
C GLY A 23 29.84 17.86 -11.20
N LEU A 24 28.59 17.63 -11.61
CA LEU A 24 27.43 18.42 -11.16
C LEU A 24 27.18 18.28 -9.66
N LEU A 25 27.26 17.06 -9.13
CA LEU A 25 27.08 16.79 -7.70
C LEU A 25 28.18 17.44 -6.85
N LEU A 26 29.44 17.44 -7.32
CA LEU A 26 30.52 18.16 -6.65
C LEU A 26 30.35 19.67 -6.74
N PHE A 27 29.93 20.21 -7.89
CA PHE A 27 29.71 21.64 -8.06
C PHE A 27 28.60 22.18 -7.15
N PHE A 28 27.50 21.43 -6.98
CA PHE A 28 26.45 21.78 -6.02
C PHE A 28 26.82 21.45 -4.57
N GLY A 29 27.58 20.39 -4.33
CA GLY A 29 28.01 19.96 -3.00
C GLY A 29 29.06 20.88 -2.35
N LEU A 30 29.96 21.49 -3.13
CA LEU A 30 31.01 22.39 -2.63
C LEU A 30 30.56 23.85 -2.50
N LYS A 31 29.45 24.27 -3.11
CA LYS A 31 28.92 25.65 -3.02
C LYS A 31 27.95 25.87 -1.84
N GLY A 32 27.98 24.99 -0.83
CA GLY A 32 27.11 25.03 0.35
C GLY A 32 27.79 25.41 1.67
N GLY A 33 29.09 25.73 1.67
CA GLY A 33 29.85 26.10 2.86
C GLY A 33 30.16 27.59 2.92
N GLY A 34 29.25 28.40 3.42
CA GLY A 34 29.46 29.84 3.63
C GLY A 34 28.31 30.44 4.44
N GLY A 35 28.62 30.97 5.63
CA GLY A 35 27.65 31.19 6.71
C GLY A 35 26.78 32.45 6.64
N SER A 36 26.18 32.73 7.81
CA SER A 36 25.57 33.99 8.25
C SER A 36 24.07 34.21 8.00
N SER A 37 23.33 34.23 9.13
CA SER A 37 22.26 35.18 9.48
C SER A 37 21.07 35.34 8.52
N LYS A 38 20.04 34.48 8.62
CA LYS A 38 18.67 34.74 8.06
C LYS A 38 17.56 33.99 8.82
N ASN A 39 17.30 34.32 10.08
CA ASN A 39 16.24 33.65 10.85
C ASN A 39 14.80 34.12 10.53
N THR A 40 14.62 35.02 9.55
CA THR A 40 13.29 35.58 9.19
C THR A 40 12.82 35.23 7.77
N LYS A 41 13.69 34.66 6.91
CA LYS A 41 13.30 34.24 5.54
C LYS A 41 12.85 32.77 5.44
N ASN A 42 13.07 31.95 6.48
CA ASN A 42 12.65 30.55 6.50
C ASN A 42 11.16 30.39 6.87
N LEU A 43 10.64 31.19 7.81
CA LEU A 43 9.23 31.15 8.23
C LEU A 43 8.24 31.37 7.08
N VAL A 44 8.51 32.29 6.15
CA VAL A 44 7.64 32.56 4.98
C VAL A 44 7.72 31.45 3.92
N LYS A 45 8.84 30.73 3.84
CA LYS A 45 8.97 29.56 2.96
C LYS A 45 8.24 28.35 3.55
N ASP A 46 8.31 28.19 4.87
CA ASP A 46 7.60 27.12 5.58
C ASP A 46 6.08 27.28 5.47
N GLU A 47 5.55 28.50 5.55
CA GLU A 47 4.11 28.75 5.40
C GLU A 47 3.60 28.42 3.99
N LYS A 48 4.34 28.81 2.93
CA LYS A 48 4.00 28.45 1.54
C LYS A 48 4.13 26.95 1.26
N VAL A 49 5.10 26.29 1.88
CA VAL A 49 5.26 24.84 1.76
C VAL A 49 4.12 24.14 2.50
N GLN A 50 3.74 24.60 3.69
CA GLN A 50 2.61 24.08 4.44
C GLN A 50 1.28 24.29 3.70
N SER A 51 1.06 25.46 3.10
CA SER A 51 -0.15 25.72 2.30
C SER A 51 -0.23 24.78 1.10
N ASN A 52 0.88 24.56 0.39
CA ASN A 52 0.94 23.67 -0.77
C ASN A 52 0.72 22.20 -0.39
N VAL A 53 1.31 21.76 0.74
CA VAL A 53 1.10 20.40 1.25
C VAL A 53 -0.36 20.22 1.67
N ASN A 54 -0.95 21.18 2.38
CA ASN A 54 -2.35 21.13 2.78
C ASN A 54 -3.29 21.13 1.56
N GLU A 55 -3.00 21.95 0.55
CA GLU A 55 -3.77 21.95 -0.70
C GLU A 55 -3.65 20.60 -1.43
N HIS A 56 -2.45 20.01 -1.46
CA HIS A 56 -2.22 18.70 -2.06
C HIS A 56 -2.93 17.57 -1.30
N LEU A 57 -2.88 17.58 0.03
CA LEU A 57 -3.60 16.63 0.88
C LEU A 57 -5.10 16.77 0.68
N ARG A 58 -5.63 18.00 0.57
CA ARG A 58 -7.05 18.25 0.28
C ARG A 58 -7.45 17.70 -1.10
N LYS A 59 -6.68 18.02 -2.15
CA LYS A 59 -6.94 17.52 -3.51
C LYS A 59 -6.86 16.00 -3.58
N THR A 60 -5.93 15.40 -2.83
CA THR A 60 -5.78 13.94 -2.77
C THR A 60 -6.94 13.30 -2.02
N ALA A 61 -7.36 13.88 -0.90
CA ALA A 61 -8.54 13.42 -0.17
C ALA A 61 -9.80 13.49 -1.03
N GLU A 62 -10.02 14.60 -1.73
CA GLU A 62 -11.14 14.78 -2.66
C GLU A 62 -11.11 13.74 -3.80
N LYS A 63 -9.93 13.48 -4.37
CA LYS A 63 -9.75 12.46 -5.42
C LYS A 63 -10.05 11.04 -4.90
N ILE A 64 -9.60 10.72 -3.69
CA ILE A 64 -9.86 9.43 -3.05
C ILE A 64 -11.36 9.28 -2.77
N GLU A 65 -12.01 10.34 -2.28
CA GLU A 65 -13.45 10.33 -2.02
C GLU A 65 -14.25 10.13 -3.31
N MET A 66 -13.87 10.82 -4.40
CA MET A 66 -14.49 10.60 -5.71
C MET A 66 -14.27 9.18 -6.22
N ALA A 67 -13.06 8.61 -6.09
CA ALA A 67 -12.79 7.24 -6.48
C ALA A 67 -13.64 6.24 -5.69
N LYS A 68 -13.80 6.45 -4.38
CA LYS A 68 -14.69 5.64 -3.52
C LYS A 68 -16.15 5.74 -3.98
N ARG A 69 -16.65 6.94 -4.26
CA ARG A 69 -18.02 7.12 -4.78
C ARG A 69 -18.21 6.41 -6.12
N GLN A 70 -17.25 6.50 -7.03
CA GLN A 70 -17.31 5.80 -8.31
C GLN A 70 -17.29 4.28 -8.14
N GLN A 71 -16.46 3.76 -7.24
CA GLN A 71 -16.45 2.34 -6.91
C GLN A 71 -17.78 1.88 -6.31
N ALA A 72 -18.36 2.66 -5.39
CA ALA A 72 -19.66 2.35 -4.80
C ALA A 72 -20.79 2.35 -5.85
N ILE A 73 -20.77 3.30 -6.80
CA ILE A 73 -21.74 3.32 -7.91
C ILE A 73 -21.55 2.11 -8.82
N ARG A 74 -20.31 1.75 -9.16
CA ARG A 74 -20.01 0.56 -9.98
C ARG A 74 -20.43 -0.73 -9.27
N SER A 75 -20.17 -0.86 -7.97
CA SER A 75 -20.58 -2.05 -7.22
C SER A 75 -22.11 -2.12 -7.11
N TRP A 76 -22.79 -0.98 -6.93
CA TRP A 76 -24.24 -0.92 -6.94
C TRP A 76 -24.84 -1.26 -8.31
N GLN A 77 -24.22 -0.79 -9.40
CA GLN A 77 -24.60 -1.16 -10.76
C GLN A 77 -24.42 -2.66 -11.02
N LEU A 78 -23.30 -3.25 -10.60
CA LEU A 78 -23.08 -4.70 -10.75
C LEU A 78 -24.13 -5.53 -9.99
N VAL A 79 -24.52 -5.10 -8.79
CA VAL A 79 -25.57 -5.77 -8.00
C VAL A 79 -26.95 -5.62 -8.67
N ASN A 80 -27.24 -4.46 -9.26
CA ASN A 80 -28.51 -4.24 -9.97
C ASN A 80 -28.56 -4.85 -11.38
N ASP A 81 -27.42 -4.97 -12.06
CA ASP A 81 -27.33 -5.68 -13.33
C ASP A 81 -27.51 -7.19 -13.10
N TYR A 82 -27.13 -7.71 -11.92
CA TYR A 82 -27.46 -9.08 -11.49
C TYR A 82 -28.97 -9.32 -11.33
N SER A 83 -29.75 -8.29 -10.96
CA SER A 83 -31.22 -8.38 -10.96
C SER A 83 -31.85 -8.06 -12.33
N ARG A 84 -31.04 -7.76 -13.34
CA ARG A 84 -31.45 -7.53 -14.74
C ARG A 84 -31.00 -8.63 -15.70
N SER A 85 -30.33 -9.68 -15.21
CA SER A 85 -30.17 -10.91 -16.00
C SER A 85 -31.57 -11.49 -16.24
N VAL A 86 -31.99 -11.41 -17.50
CA VAL A 86 -33.06 -12.16 -18.16
C VAL A 86 -33.28 -13.46 -17.40
N GLY A 87 -34.52 -13.72 -16.94
CA GLY A 87 -34.86 -14.93 -16.20
C GLY A 87 -34.21 -16.15 -16.85
N GLU A 88 -33.14 -16.65 -16.22
CA GLU A 88 -32.49 -17.87 -16.65
C GLU A 88 -33.57 -18.94 -16.53
N GLN A 89 -33.94 -19.53 -17.66
CA GLN A 89 -34.74 -20.75 -17.63
C GLN A 89 -34.00 -21.72 -16.71
N ALA A 90 -34.69 -22.17 -15.66
CA ALA A 90 -34.16 -23.15 -14.74
C ALA A 90 -33.54 -24.29 -15.56
N TYR A 91 -32.25 -24.50 -15.37
CA TYR A 91 -31.49 -25.55 -16.03
C TYR A 91 -32.24 -26.88 -15.88
N VAL A 92 -32.74 -27.41 -17.00
CA VAL A 92 -33.28 -28.76 -17.04
C VAL A 92 -32.09 -29.69 -17.28
N PRO A 93 -31.66 -30.49 -16.29
CA PRO A 93 -30.54 -31.40 -16.46
C PRO A 93 -30.86 -32.39 -17.59
N PRO A 94 -29.92 -32.67 -18.50
CA PRO A 94 -30.09 -33.73 -19.48
C PRO A 94 -30.30 -35.06 -18.76
N SER A 95 -31.28 -35.84 -19.22
CA SER A 95 -31.72 -37.11 -18.63
C SER A 95 -30.70 -38.26 -18.72
N GLU A 96 -29.47 -37.97 -19.14
CA GLU A 96 -28.35 -38.91 -19.17
C GLU A 96 -27.25 -38.35 -18.27
N GLY A 97 -27.14 -38.95 -17.09
CA GLY A 97 -26.32 -38.47 -15.99
C GLY A 97 -24.84 -38.42 -16.33
N ALA A 98 -24.29 -37.21 -16.40
CA ALA A 98 -22.90 -37.01 -16.08
C ALA A 98 -22.71 -37.40 -14.60
N ASN A 99 -22.08 -38.56 -14.38
CA ASN A 99 -21.77 -39.04 -13.04
C ASN A 99 -20.66 -38.17 -12.45
N LEU A 100 -21.06 -37.01 -11.88
CA LEU A 100 -20.22 -36.16 -11.04
C LEU A 100 -20.08 -36.84 -9.69
N GLN A 101 -19.39 -37.99 -9.65
CA GLN A 101 -18.84 -38.49 -8.39
C GLN A 101 -17.77 -37.49 -7.94
N GLU A 102 -18.27 -36.51 -7.20
CA GLU A 102 -17.55 -35.60 -6.32
C GLU A 102 -16.49 -36.43 -5.59
N THR A 103 -15.22 -36.13 -5.87
CA THR A 103 -14.10 -36.86 -5.30
C THR A 103 -14.17 -36.78 -3.77
N ASP A 104 -14.07 -37.93 -3.09
CA ASP A 104 -14.05 -38.10 -1.62
C ASP A 104 -13.21 -37.03 -0.88
N SER A 105 -12.16 -36.52 -1.53
CA SER A 105 -11.29 -35.46 -1.03
C SER A 105 -12.04 -34.18 -0.61
N ALA A 106 -13.09 -33.79 -1.35
CA ALA A 106 -13.87 -32.61 -1.00
C ALA A 106 -14.71 -32.85 0.26
N HIS A 107 -15.17 -34.09 0.45
CA HIS A 107 -15.95 -34.51 1.60
C HIS A 107 -15.10 -34.63 2.87
N GLU A 108 -13.87 -35.14 2.73
CA GLU A 108 -12.89 -35.19 3.82
C GLU A 108 -12.46 -33.80 4.30
N VAL A 109 -12.19 -32.87 3.37
CA VAL A 109 -11.82 -31.48 3.73
C VAL A 109 -12.99 -30.77 4.42
N ALA A 110 -14.23 -30.97 3.97
CA ALA A 110 -15.40 -30.38 4.62
C ALA A 110 -15.60 -30.92 6.05
N LYS A 111 -15.37 -32.23 6.25
CA LYS A 111 -15.42 -32.88 7.55
C LYS A 111 -14.32 -32.39 8.50
N ASP A 112 -13.09 -32.22 8.00
CA ASP A 112 -11.94 -31.69 8.77
C ASP A 112 -12.16 -30.23 9.19
N LEU A 113 -12.85 -29.46 8.36
CA LEU A 113 -13.28 -28.09 8.67
C LEU A 113 -14.52 -28.01 9.58
N GLY A 114 -15.04 -29.14 10.05
CA GLY A 114 -16.22 -29.22 10.93
C GLY A 114 -17.53 -28.77 10.28
N ARG A 115 -17.58 -28.70 8.95
CA ARG A 115 -18.78 -28.34 8.19
C ARG A 115 -19.47 -29.61 7.72
N SER A 116 -20.45 -30.08 8.49
CA SER A 116 -21.32 -31.17 8.06
C SER A 116 -22.07 -30.75 6.79
N TYR A 117 -21.83 -31.46 5.70
CA TYR A 117 -22.49 -31.28 4.41
C TYR A 117 -23.89 -31.92 4.45
N ASP A 118 -24.75 -31.44 5.32
CA ASP A 118 -26.18 -31.66 5.16
C ASP A 118 -26.63 -30.66 4.08
N GLY A 119 -27.16 -31.17 2.98
CA GLY A 119 -27.60 -30.42 1.78
C GLY A 119 -28.76 -29.43 2.02
N SER A 120 -28.91 -28.92 3.24
CA SER A 120 -29.93 -27.99 3.71
C SER A 120 -29.31 -26.72 4.30
N SER A 121 -28.32 -26.13 3.64
CA SER A 121 -27.84 -24.76 3.96
C SER A 121 -28.03 -23.76 2.83
N ALA A 122 -28.88 -24.08 1.85
CA ALA A 122 -29.47 -23.06 0.97
C ALA A 122 -30.65 -22.40 1.70
N GLY A 123 -30.35 -21.43 2.56
CA GLY A 123 -31.33 -20.51 3.13
C GLY A 123 -31.83 -20.82 4.54
N SER A 124 -30.95 -20.82 5.54
CA SER A 124 -31.40 -20.58 6.92
C SER A 124 -31.57 -19.08 7.12
N GLY A 125 -32.79 -18.59 6.92
CA GLY A 125 -33.21 -17.20 7.20
C GLY A 125 -33.28 -16.86 8.69
N ASN A 126 -32.34 -17.35 9.50
CA ASN A 126 -32.26 -17.01 10.91
C ASN A 126 -31.47 -15.71 11.06
N ALA A 127 -32.16 -14.64 11.46
CA ALA A 127 -31.53 -13.34 11.75
C ALA A 127 -30.37 -13.46 12.76
N SER A 128 -30.42 -14.46 13.66
CA SER A 128 -29.35 -14.76 14.60
C SER A 128 -28.05 -15.18 13.90
N ASP A 129 -28.11 -16.02 12.86
CA ASP A 129 -26.92 -16.49 12.14
C ASP A 129 -26.27 -15.35 11.34
N LEU A 130 -27.08 -14.46 10.76
CA LEU A 130 -26.60 -13.24 10.10
C LEU A 130 -25.91 -12.29 11.09
N ILE A 131 -26.45 -12.12 12.30
CA ILE A 131 -25.84 -11.30 13.35
C ILE A 131 -24.52 -11.91 13.82
N HIS A 132 -24.47 -13.22 14.03
CA HIS A 132 -23.23 -13.90 14.43
C HIS A 132 -22.16 -13.83 13.35
N GLN A 133 -22.53 -14.01 12.09
CA GLN A 133 -21.62 -13.84 10.96
C GLN A 133 -21.07 -12.41 10.90
N GLN A 134 -21.95 -11.40 11.03
CA GLN A 134 -21.54 -10.00 11.01
C GLN A 134 -20.62 -9.64 12.19
N MET A 135 -20.89 -10.17 13.39
CA MET A 135 -20.01 -9.97 14.55
C MET A 135 -18.65 -10.64 14.35
N PHE A 136 -18.62 -11.83 13.77
CA PHE A 136 -17.38 -12.55 13.50
C PHE A 136 -16.53 -11.85 12.42
N GLU A 137 -17.15 -11.40 11.33
CA GLU A 137 -16.50 -10.60 10.29
C GLU A 137 -15.98 -9.26 10.84
N ALA A 138 -16.74 -8.61 11.72
CA ALA A 138 -16.29 -7.38 12.39
C ALA A 138 -15.06 -7.63 13.30
N GLN A 139 -15.01 -8.76 14.00
CA GLN A 139 -13.85 -9.12 14.81
C GLN A 139 -12.61 -9.45 13.95
N ILE A 140 -12.79 -10.20 12.87
CA ILE A 140 -11.70 -10.53 11.95
C ILE A 140 -11.15 -9.26 11.30
N SER A 141 -12.02 -8.38 10.80
CA SER A 141 -11.59 -7.12 10.16
C SER A 141 -10.83 -6.22 11.13
N GLN A 142 -11.27 -6.11 12.38
CA GLN A 142 -10.54 -5.35 13.41
C GLN A 142 -9.16 -5.94 13.72
N GLN A 143 -9.03 -7.27 13.78
CA GLN A 143 -7.74 -7.93 14.00
C GLN A 143 -6.80 -7.77 12.79
N ALA A 144 -7.33 -7.92 11.58
CA ALA A 144 -6.58 -7.72 10.34
C ALA A 144 -6.09 -6.27 10.20
N ASP A 145 -6.93 -5.30 10.53
CA ASP A 145 -6.58 -3.88 10.54
C ASP A 145 -5.45 -3.57 11.53
N LYS A 146 -5.46 -4.20 12.70
CA LYS A 146 -4.41 -4.02 13.70
C LYS A 146 -3.07 -4.59 13.22
N ALA A 147 -3.07 -5.83 12.75
CA ALA A 147 -1.86 -6.49 12.23
C ALA A 147 -1.27 -5.73 11.04
N TYR A 148 -2.12 -5.21 10.14
CA TYR A 148 -1.69 -4.38 9.02
C TYR A 148 -1.05 -3.06 9.50
N LYS A 149 -1.67 -2.38 10.46
CA LYS A 149 -1.14 -1.14 11.04
C LYS A 149 0.19 -1.37 11.76
N ASP A 150 0.34 -2.47 12.48
CA ASP A 150 1.59 -2.87 13.15
C ASP A 150 2.74 -3.09 12.15
N ALA A 151 2.46 -3.80 11.05
CA ALA A 151 3.45 -4.03 9.99
C ALA A 151 3.87 -2.72 9.32
N TYR A 152 2.92 -1.85 9.01
CA TYR A 152 3.19 -0.54 8.42
C TYR A 152 4.00 0.36 9.35
N ALA A 153 3.64 0.41 10.64
CA ALA A 153 4.35 1.16 11.67
C ALA A 153 5.81 0.70 11.80
N SER A 154 6.05 -0.60 11.76
CA SER A 154 7.40 -1.19 11.79
C SER A 154 8.24 -0.74 10.59
N GLN A 155 7.67 -0.81 9.38
CA GLN A 155 8.34 -0.34 8.16
C GLN A 155 8.64 1.17 8.20
N PHE A 156 7.71 1.96 8.72
CA PHE A 156 7.89 3.40 8.86
C PHE A 156 9.04 3.75 9.81
N ILE A 157 9.10 3.12 10.99
CA ILE A 157 10.21 3.30 11.95
C ILE A 157 11.53 2.87 11.32
N GLU A 158 11.56 1.74 10.60
CA GLU A 158 12.79 1.26 9.96
C GLU A 158 13.29 2.21 8.89
N ASN A 159 12.40 2.71 8.04
CA ASN A 159 12.73 3.71 7.01
C ASN A 159 13.25 5.01 7.64
N ALA A 160 12.62 5.48 8.71
CA ALA A 160 13.09 6.64 9.45
C ALA A 160 14.48 6.41 10.06
N ARG A 161 14.72 5.23 10.65
CA ARG A 161 16.02 4.85 11.22
C ARG A 161 17.12 4.79 10.17
N ARG A 162 16.83 4.23 8.99
CA ARG A 162 17.75 4.24 7.83
C ARG A 162 18.08 5.66 7.39
N ALA A 163 17.10 6.56 7.41
CA ALA A 163 17.28 7.99 7.13
C ALA A 163 17.97 8.77 8.27
N GLY A 164 18.34 8.11 9.38
CA GLY A 164 19.03 8.73 10.50
C GLY A 164 18.11 9.41 11.52
N TRP A 165 16.85 9.02 11.57
CA TRP A 165 15.85 9.53 12.51
C TRP A 165 15.34 8.41 13.43
N ASP A 166 15.31 8.68 14.72
CA ASP A 166 14.65 7.87 15.72
C ASP A 166 13.23 8.40 15.91
N VAL A 167 12.24 7.60 15.52
CA VAL A 167 10.83 7.97 15.53
C VAL A 167 10.07 7.05 16.47
N LYS A 168 9.30 7.64 17.39
CA LYS A 168 8.44 6.91 18.33
C LYS A 168 6.97 7.14 18.00
N LEU A 169 6.23 6.04 17.94
CA LEU A 169 4.78 6.01 17.71
C LEU A 169 4.05 5.73 19.04
N ASP A 170 2.84 6.27 19.17
CA ASP A 170 1.85 5.96 20.21
C ASP A 170 1.14 4.63 19.93
N ASP A 171 0.38 4.12 20.89
CA ASP A 171 -0.50 2.95 20.75
C ASP A 171 -1.56 3.13 19.64
N ASN A 172 -1.86 4.39 19.29
CA ASN A 172 -2.73 4.76 18.17
C ASN A 172 -1.99 4.96 16.83
N PHE A 173 -0.73 4.50 16.73
CA PHE A 173 0.13 4.66 15.55
C PHE A 173 0.39 6.12 15.15
N LYS A 174 0.30 7.06 16.10
CA LYS A 174 0.60 8.48 15.88
C LYS A 174 2.04 8.81 16.28
N VAL A 175 2.72 9.65 15.51
CA VAL A 175 4.10 10.05 15.83
C VAL A 175 4.12 10.97 17.04
N ILE A 176 4.81 10.55 18.11
CA ILE A 176 4.98 11.34 19.34
C ILE A 176 6.32 12.07 19.35
N SER A 177 7.38 11.44 18.84
CA SER A 177 8.74 11.99 18.91
C SER A 177 9.54 11.64 17.68
N VAL A 178 10.29 12.63 17.18
CA VAL A 178 11.26 12.47 16.09
C VAL A 178 12.57 13.10 16.56
N LYS A 179 13.63 12.30 16.63
CA LYS A 179 14.97 12.74 17.04
C LYS A 179 15.98 12.33 15.99
N LYS A 180 16.94 13.20 15.67
CA LYS A 180 18.03 12.82 14.77
C LYS A 180 18.99 11.88 15.51
N ILE A 181 19.33 10.74 14.91
CA ILE A 181 20.33 9.82 15.43
C ILE A 181 21.69 10.50 15.22
N GLN A 182 22.22 11.08 16.29
CA GLN A 182 23.61 11.54 16.30
C GLN A 182 24.49 10.29 16.34
N ARG A 183 24.93 9.82 15.17
CA ARG A 183 26.03 8.86 15.11
C ARG A 183 27.25 9.59 15.68
N LYS A 184 27.57 9.33 16.95
CA LYS A 184 28.90 9.69 17.46
C LYS A 184 29.90 9.03 16.50
N PRO A 185 30.89 9.76 15.97
CA PRO A 185 31.92 9.13 15.17
C PRO A 185 32.62 8.12 16.08
N THR A 186 32.33 6.84 15.85
CA THR A 186 33.02 5.73 16.50
C THR A 186 34.48 5.83 16.08
N ASN A 187 35.29 6.34 17.00
CA ASN A 187 36.73 6.22 17.09
C ASN A 187 37.48 6.29 15.75
N GLN A 188 37.92 7.52 15.44
CA GLN A 188 39.20 7.74 14.80
C GLN A 188 40.20 6.75 15.41
N PHE A 189 40.61 5.75 14.63
CA PHE A 189 41.69 4.84 14.97
C PHE A 189 42.90 5.70 15.35
N ASP A 190 43.21 5.79 16.64
CA ASP A 190 44.47 6.32 17.15
C ASP A 190 45.52 5.22 16.90
N LEU A 191 45.86 5.01 15.63
CA LEU A 191 46.77 3.96 15.15
C LEU A 191 48.25 4.40 15.21
N PHE A 192 48.53 5.55 15.83
CA PHE A 192 49.88 6.05 16.04
C PHE A 192 49.98 6.81 17.36
N LYS A 193 50.27 6.08 18.44
CA LYS A 193 50.99 6.58 19.62
C LYS A 193 52.05 5.57 20.01
#